data_AF-A0A1I7FKW5-F1
#
_entry.id   AF-A0A1I7FKW5-F1
#
_cell.length_a   1.000
_cell.length_b   1.000
_cell.length_c   1.000
_cell.angle_alpha   90.00
_cell.angle_beta   90.00
_cell.angle_gamma   90.00
#
_symmetry.space_group_name_H-M   'P 1'
#
loop_
_entity.id
_entity.type
_entity.pdbx_description
1 polymer ?
#
loop_
_entity_poly.entity_id
_entity_poly.type
_entity_poly.pdbx_seq_one_letter_code
_entity_poly.pdbx_strand_id
1 'polypeptide(L)'
;MLTESGEIIRTWKTEFPDYDGEFHRPKGWEDNSWHNDVCPHISRYVEHPDLEIEVNVWQDYVNPDKREYGGEYERYIFEVRVHNHDYDYTVMFYRTDDWSEIERLMGVVGI
;
A
#
# COMPACT_ATOMS: atom_id res chain seq x y z
N MET A 1 -17.92 -1.52 8.89
CA MET A 1 -19.19 -1.41 8.14
C MET A 1 -19.43 -2.78 7.51
N LEU A 2 -20.66 -3.27 7.42
CA LEU A 2 -20.91 -4.59 6.81
C LEU A 2 -21.33 -4.40 5.34
N THR A 3 -20.90 -5.29 4.46
CA THR A 3 -21.47 -5.42 3.12
C THR A 3 -22.91 -5.96 3.21
N GLU A 4 -23.66 -5.92 2.11
CA GLU A 4 -24.98 -6.55 2.02
C GLU A 4 -24.93 -8.08 2.27
N SER A 5 -23.78 -8.71 2.05
CA SER A 5 -23.51 -10.13 2.38
C SER A 5 -23.12 -10.37 3.84
N GLY A 6 -22.99 -9.32 4.67
CA GLY A 6 -22.58 -9.43 6.07
C GLY A 6 -21.08 -9.56 6.28
N GLU A 7 -20.25 -9.28 5.26
CA GLU A 7 -18.80 -9.26 5.40
C GLU A 7 -18.33 -7.94 6.01
N ILE A 8 -17.30 -8.01 6.85
CA ILE A 8 -16.67 -6.82 7.41
C ILE A 8 -15.94 -6.09 6.27
N ILE A 9 -16.38 -4.86 5.97
CA ILE A 9 -15.64 -3.93 5.12
C ILE A 9 -14.42 -3.49 5.92
N ARG A 10 -13.26 -4.04 5.54
CA ARG A 10 -11.95 -3.62 6.01
C ARG A 10 -11.59 -2.30 5.36
N THR A 11 -11.07 -1.39 6.17
CA THR A 11 -10.55 -0.09 5.76
C THR A 11 -9.37 0.24 6.65
N TRP A 12 -8.48 1.13 6.22
CA TRP A 12 -7.38 1.60 7.05
C TRP A 12 -7.86 2.09 8.43
N LYS A 13 -9.03 2.73 8.50
CA LYS A 13 -9.59 3.23 9.78
C LYS A 13 -9.99 2.13 10.75
N THR A 14 -10.44 0.98 10.23
CA THR A 14 -10.86 -0.14 11.08
C THR A 14 -9.68 -1.02 11.46
N GLU A 15 -8.73 -1.19 10.55
CA GLU A 15 -7.54 -2.02 10.77
C GLU A 15 -6.45 -1.28 11.56
N PHE A 16 -6.31 0.04 11.35
CA PHE A 16 -5.30 0.90 11.99
C PHE A 16 -5.96 2.14 12.63
N PRO A 17 -6.75 1.95 13.70
CA PRO A 17 -7.50 3.04 14.33
C PRO A 17 -6.63 4.13 14.97
N ASP A 18 -5.33 3.87 15.16
CA ASP A 18 -4.37 4.79 15.77
C ASP A 18 -3.38 5.41 14.77
N TYR A 19 -3.58 5.17 13.47
CA TYR A 19 -2.81 5.78 12.38
C TYR A 19 -2.86 7.31 12.48
N ASP A 20 -1.69 7.95 12.49
CA ASP A 20 -1.49 9.37 12.82
C ASP A 20 -1.15 10.24 11.60
N GLY A 21 -1.20 9.64 10.40
CA GLY A 21 -0.98 10.31 9.13
C GLY A 21 -2.25 10.63 8.35
N GLU A 22 -2.09 11.45 7.32
CA GLU A 22 -3.06 11.48 6.22
C GLU A 22 -2.94 10.17 5.43
N PHE A 23 -4.08 9.56 5.12
CA PHE A 23 -4.16 8.38 4.26
C PHE A 23 -4.47 8.82 2.83
N HIS A 24 -3.46 8.74 1.97
CA HIS A 24 -3.59 9.11 0.58
C HIS A 24 -4.12 7.91 -0.22
N ARG A 25 -5.23 8.11 -0.94
CA ARG A 25 -5.78 7.10 -1.85
C ARG A 25 -6.26 7.78 -3.13
N PRO A 26 -5.38 7.91 -4.15
CA PRO A 26 -5.76 8.43 -5.45
C PRO A 26 -6.88 7.60 -6.10
N LYS A 27 -7.61 8.20 -7.04
CA LYS A 27 -8.68 7.51 -7.75
C LYS A 27 -8.15 6.27 -8.47
N GLY A 28 -8.88 5.16 -8.37
CA GLY A 28 -8.51 3.88 -9.00
C GLY A 28 -7.63 2.99 -8.14
N TRP A 29 -7.11 3.48 -7.01
CA TRP A 29 -6.42 2.68 -6.01
C TRP A 29 -7.38 2.17 -4.94
N GLU A 30 -7.11 0.97 -4.46
CA GLU A 30 -7.91 0.30 -3.44
C GLU A 30 -7.23 0.39 -2.07
N ASP A 31 -8.04 0.42 -1.02
CA ASP A 31 -7.54 0.32 0.35
C ASP A 31 -7.50 -1.17 0.72
N ASN A 32 -6.30 -1.75 0.72
CA ASN A 32 -6.07 -3.16 1.04
C ASN A 32 -5.48 -3.35 2.44
N SER A 33 -5.57 -2.32 3.28
CA SER A 33 -5.10 -2.36 4.66
C SER A 33 -5.61 -3.60 5.40
N TRP A 34 -4.71 -4.25 6.14
CA TRP A 34 -5.00 -5.43 6.94
C TRP A 34 -4.24 -5.37 8.27
N HIS A 35 -4.91 -5.62 9.40
CA HIS A 35 -4.34 -5.44 10.75
C HIS A 35 -3.10 -6.29 11.08
N ASN A 36 -2.76 -7.29 10.24
CA ASN A 36 -1.53 -8.06 10.41
C ASN A 36 -0.33 -7.42 9.70
N ASP A 37 -0.57 -6.43 8.85
CA ASP A 37 0.50 -5.59 8.31
C ASP A 37 0.97 -4.59 9.37
N VAL A 38 2.16 -4.03 9.15
CA VAL A 38 2.73 -3.03 10.07
C VAL A 38 2.02 -1.68 9.94
N CYS A 39 1.53 -1.35 8.76
CA CYS A 39 0.88 -0.08 8.47
C CYS A 39 -0.20 -0.21 7.38
N PRO A 40 -1.05 0.81 7.20
CA PRO A 40 -1.98 0.89 6.09
C PRO A 40 -1.26 0.86 4.74
N HIS A 41 -1.93 0.32 3.73
CA HIS A 41 -1.46 0.41 2.36
C HIS A 41 -2.61 0.51 1.37
N ILE A 42 -2.29 1.06 0.21
CA ILE A 42 -3.14 1.01 -0.98
C ILE A 42 -2.49 0.12 -2.02
N SER A 43 -3.31 -0.47 -2.88
CA SER A 43 -2.81 -1.27 -3.99
C SER A 43 -3.53 -0.91 -5.29
N ARG A 44 -2.94 -1.33 -6.41
CA ARG A 44 -3.60 -1.39 -7.70
C ARG A 44 -3.01 -2.50 -8.54
N TYR A 45 -3.88 -3.30 -9.14
CA TYR A 45 -3.50 -4.28 -10.14
C TYR A 45 -3.33 -3.60 -11.50
N VAL A 46 -2.27 -3.97 -12.21
CA VAL A 46 -1.97 -3.56 -13.58
C VAL A 46 -2.20 -4.76 -14.49
N GLU A 47 -3.04 -4.56 -15.50
CA GLU A 47 -3.33 -5.60 -16.49
C GLU A 47 -2.08 -5.92 -17.32
N HIS A 48 -1.70 -7.20 -17.38
CA HIS A 48 -0.71 -7.72 -18.30
C HIS A 48 -1.17 -9.10 -18.81
N PRO A 49 -0.92 -9.46 -20.09
CA PRO A 49 -1.49 -10.69 -20.68
C PRO A 49 -1.12 -11.98 -19.96
N ASP A 50 0.10 -12.06 -19.43
CA ASP A 50 0.68 -13.29 -18.86
C ASP A 50 1.12 -13.13 -17.40
N LEU A 51 0.92 -11.95 -16.81
CA LEU A 51 1.43 -11.63 -15.47
C LEU A 51 0.37 -10.86 -14.69
N GLU A 52 0.27 -11.13 -13.40
CA GLU A 52 -0.52 -10.32 -12.48
C GLU A 52 0.43 -9.38 -11.77
N ILE A 53 0.35 -8.08 -12.08
CA ILE A 53 1.23 -7.06 -11.51
C ILE A 53 0.44 -6.32 -10.45
N GLU A 54 0.91 -6.35 -9.21
CA GLU A 54 0.34 -5.59 -8.10
C GLU A 54 1.30 -4.47 -7.72
N VAL A 55 0.83 -3.24 -7.71
CA VAL A 55 1.59 -2.10 -7.18
C VAL A 55 1.02 -1.76 -5.81
N ASN A 56 1.87 -1.79 -4.80
CA ASN A 56 1.54 -1.48 -3.42
C ASN A 56 2.22 -0.18 -3.00
N VAL A 57 1.49 0.64 -2.23
CA VAL A 57 2.04 1.81 -1.56
C VAL A 57 1.70 1.74 -0.08
N TRP A 58 2.72 1.41 0.70
CA TRP A 58 2.65 1.37 2.16
C TRP A 58 2.83 2.78 2.72
N GLN A 59 1.97 3.14 3.67
CA GLN A 59 1.95 4.47 4.29
C GLN A 59 2.13 4.31 5.79
N ASP A 60 3.39 4.32 6.22
CA ASP A 60 3.73 4.14 7.64
C ASP A 60 3.34 5.38 8.47
N TYR A 61 3.33 5.20 9.79
CA TYR A 61 2.98 6.22 10.77
C TYR A 61 3.85 7.46 10.61
N VAL A 62 3.28 8.64 10.86
CA VAL A 62 4.04 9.89 10.90
C VAL A 62 5.04 9.85 12.05
N ASN A 63 4.61 9.41 13.23
CA ASN A 63 5.48 9.20 14.39
C ASN A 63 6.47 8.05 14.15
N PRO A 64 7.80 8.31 14.08
CA PRO A 64 8.81 7.28 13.88
C PRO A 64 8.75 6.14 14.90
N ASP A 65 8.41 6.43 16.17
CA ASP A 65 8.35 5.42 17.23
C ASP A 65 7.24 4.36 17.02
N LYS A 66 6.27 4.65 16.13
CA LYS A 66 5.20 3.74 15.74
C LYS A 66 5.48 2.96 14.46
N ARG A 67 6.53 3.35 13.70
CA ARG A 67 6.89 2.71 12.42
C ARG A 67 7.55 1.36 12.63
N GLU A 68 7.66 0.58 11.55
CA GLU A 68 8.50 -0.61 11.55
C GLU A 68 9.95 -0.22 11.93
N TYR A 69 10.58 -1.02 12.80
CA TYR A 69 11.94 -0.77 13.31
C TYR A 69 12.15 0.62 13.95
N GLY A 70 11.10 1.24 14.50
CA GLY A 70 11.23 2.53 15.21
C GLY A 70 11.59 3.70 14.28
N GLY A 71 11.21 3.60 13.01
CA GLY A 71 11.35 4.69 12.04
C GLY A 71 12.78 4.93 11.58
N GLU A 72 13.60 3.87 11.59
CA GLU A 72 14.89 3.85 10.90
C GLU A 72 14.76 4.14 9.39
N TYR A 73 13.58 3.85 8.82
CA TYR A 73 13.29 4.00 7.41
C TYR A 73 12.24 5.08 7.12
N GLU A 74 12.23 5.50 5.86
CA GLU A 74 11.30 6.48 5.34
C GLU A 74 9.85 5.97 5.40
N ARG A 75 8.92 6.92 5.51
CA ARG A 75 7.51 6.68 5.79
C ARG A 75 6.77 5.94 4.68
N TYR A 76 7.07 6.24 3.42
CA TYR A 76 6.36 5.68 2.28
C TYR A 76 7.20 4.63 1.58
N ILE A 77 6.58 3.51 1.25
CA ILE A 77 7.22 2.44 0.49
C ILE A 77 6.40 2.19 -0.77
N PHE A 78 7.02 2.36 -1.92
CA PHE A 78 6.47 1.96 -3.22
C PHE A 78 7.04 0.60 -3.59
N GLU A 79 6.16 -0.36 -3.81
CA GLU A 79 6.51 -1.73 -4.13
C GLU A 79 5.77 -2.18 -5.39
N VAL A 80 6.48 -2.83 -6.32
CA VAL A 80 5.87 -3.52 -7.46
C VAL A 80 6.13 -5.00 -7.30
N ARG A 81 5.06 -5.78 -7.21
CA ARG A 81 5.06 -7.22 -7.18
C ARG A 81 4.57 -7.76 -8.50
N VAL A 82 5.18 -8.87 -8.91
CA VAL A 82 4.70 -9.68 -10.03
C VAL A 82 4.37 -11.05 -9.48
N HIS A 83 3.10 -11.42 -9.67
CA HIS A 83 2.53 -12.69 -9.31
C HIS A 83 2.42 -13.53 -10.60
N ASN A 84 2.90 -14.77 -10.53
CA ASN A 84 2.56 -15.82 -11.48
C ASN A 84 2.24 -17.11 -10.72
N HIS A 85 1.74 -18.13 -11.43
CA HIS A 85 1.31 -19.38 -10.80
C HIS A 85 2.37 -20.08 -9.94
N ASP A 86 3.65 -19.84 -10.20
CA ASP A 86 4.78 -20.54 -9.59
C ASP A 86 5.61 -19.63 -8.66
N TYR A 87 5.50 -18.30 -8.77
CA TYR A 87 6.40 -17.34 -8.12
C TYR A 87 5.71 -16.01 -7.81
N ASP A 88 6.06 -15.48 -6.63
CA ASP A 88 5.85 -14.09 -6.26
C ASP A 88 7.22 -13.41 -6.11
N TYR A 89 7.45 -12.32 -6.84
CA TYR A 89 8.69 -11.55 -6.71
C TYR A 89 8.46 -10.05 -6.76
N THR A 90 9.16 -9.34 -5.87
CA THR A 90 9.23 -7.89 -5.86
C THR A 90 10.24 -7.43 -6.92
N VAL A 91 9.77 -6.71 -7.93
CA VAL A 91 10.62 -6.17 -9.01
C VAL A 91 11.11 -4.75 -8.74
N MET A 92 10.40 -4.01 -7.89
CA MET A 92 10.77 -2.66 -7.50
C MET A 92 10.41 -2.43 -6.05
N PHE A 93 11.34 -1.80 -5.33
CA PHE A 93 11.18 -1.39 -3.95
C PHE A 93 11.84 -0.03 -3.78
N TYR A 94 11.07 0.99 -3.44
CA TYR A 94 11.55 2.36 -3.26
C TYR A 94 10.97 2.94 -1.98
N ARG A 95 11.78 3.68 -1.22
CA ARG A 95 11.38 4.33 0.02
C ARG A 95 11.60 5.82 -0.08
N THR A 96 10.71 6.62 0.51
CA THR A 96 10.80 8.08 0.56
C THR A 96 9.89 8.64 1.65
N ASP A 97 10.20 9.84 2.15
CA ASP A 97 9.32 10.59 3.04
C ASP A 97 8.43 11.60 2.27
N ASP A 98 8.59 11.67 0.94
CA ASP A 98 7.87 12.61 0.08
C ASP A 98 6.79 11.91 -0.77
N TRP A 99 5.53 12.19 -0.45
CA TRP A 99 4.39 11.66 -1.20
C TRP A 99 4.40 12.06 -2.69
N SER A 100 4.93 13.23 -3.04
CA SER A 100 5.00 13.65 -4.44
C SER A 100 5.92 12.76 -5.30
N GLU A 101 6.93 12.14 -4.68
CA GLU A 101 7.75 11.14 -5.35
C GLU A 101 6.98 9.84 -5.60
N ILE A 102 6.12 9.43 -4.66
CA ILE A 102 5.21 8.30 -4.84
C ILE A 102 4.27 8.57 -6.01
N GLU A 103 3.63 9.74 -6.06
CA GLU A 103 2.74 10.12 -7.17
C GLU A 103 3.46 10.10 -8.52
N ARG A 104 4.71 10.58 -8.56
CA ARG A 104 5.56 10.50 -9.76
C ARG A 104 5.80 9.05 -10.17
N LEU A 105 6.09 8.15 -9.23
CA LEU A 105 6.31 6.73 -9.51
C LEU A 105 5.04 6.04 -10.01
N MET A 106 3.88 6.33 -9.40
CA MET A 106 2.58 5.86 -9.88
C MET A 106 2.36 6.25 -11.36
N GLY A 107 2.68 7.49 -11.73
CA GLY A 107 2.57 7.93 -13.11
C GLY A 107 3.54 7.23 -14.08
N VAL A 108 4.73 6.83 -13.63
CA VAL A 108 5.72 6.12 -14.46
C VAL A 108 5.27 4.69 -14.77
N VAL A 109 4.64 4.01 -13.82
CA VAL A 109 4.12 2.65 -14.03
C VAL A 109 2.84 2.62 -14.88
N GLY A 110 2.42 3.76 -15.42
CA GLY A 110 1.26 3.88 -16.32
C GLY A 110 -0.08 3.81 -15.59
N ILE A 111 -0.10 4.18 -14.31
CA ILE A 111 -1.23 4.01 -13.39
C ILE A 111 -1.94 5.35 -13.13
#